data_AF-A0A257MUT9-F1
#
_entry.id   AF-A0A257MUT9-F1
#
_cell.length_a   1.000
_cell.length_b   1.000
_cell.length_c   1.000
_cell.angle_alpha   90.00
_cell.angle_beta   90.00
_cell.angle_gamma   90.00
#
_symmetry.space_group_name_H-M   'P 1'
#
loop_
_entity.id
_entity.type
_entity.pdbx_description
1 polymer ?
#
loop_
_entity_poly.entity_id
_entity_poly.type
_entity_poly.pdbx_seq_one_letter_code
_entity_poly.pdbx_strand_id
1 'polypeptide(L)'
;FSAMLMAGLDGIQNKIHPGDAMDKDLYDLPREEAKNIPQVCHSFDQALEALDNDRDFLKKGGVFTDDVIDGYIALKMEEVTRIRMSTHPVEYDMYYSL
;
A
#
# COMPACT_ATOMS: atom_id res chain seq x y z
N PHE A 1 -3.21 12.72 4.75
CA PHE A 1 -4.30 13.53 4.20
C PHE A 1 -4.01 14.02 2.79
N SER A 2 -2.90 14.73 2.54
CA SER A 2 -2.57 15.26 1.21
C SER A 2 -2.54 14.20 0.09
N ALA A 3 -2.00 13.01 0.36
CA ALA A 3 -1.99 11.91 -0.61
C ALA A 3 -3.41 11.49 -1.05
N MET A 4 -4.37 11.42 -0.12
CA MET A 4 -5.77 11.09 -0.44
C MET A 4 -6.43 12.16 -1.32
N LEU A 5 -6.13 13.44 -1.06
CA LEU A 5 -6.63 14.54 -1.86
C LEU A 5 -6.06 14.50 -3.29
N MET A 6 -4.74 14.30 -3.41
CA MET A 6 -4.07 14.25 -4.71
C MET A 6 -4.56 13.06 -5.55
N ALA A 7 -4.75 11.88 -4.94
CA ALA A 7 -5.33 10.72 -5.62
C ALA A 7 -6.76 10.99 -6.11
N GLY A 8 -7.60 11.63 -5.29
CA GLY A 8 -8.95 12.01 -5.68
C GLY A 8 -8.98 13.01 -6.84
N LEU A 9 -8.11 14.03 -6.80
CA LEU A 9 -7.98 15.00 -7.89
C LEU A 9 -7.47 14.35 -9.19
N ASP A 10 -6.53 13.42 -9.09
CA ASP A 10 -6.04 12.65 -10.23
C ASP A 10 -7.17 11.83 -10.88
N GLY A 11 -7.96 11.13 -10.06
CA GLY A 11 -9.14 10.39 -10.53
C GLY A 11 -10.15 11.28 -11.26
N ILE A 12 -10.40 12.49 -10.76
CA ILE A 12 -11.29 13.46 -11.42
C ILE A 12 -10.71 13.93 -12.77
N GLN A 13 -9.42 14.27 -12.81
CA GLN A 13 -8.76 14.76 -14.03
C GLN A 13 -8.71 13.70 -15.13
N ASN A 14 -8.37 12.46 -14.75
CA ASN A 14 -8.23 11.33 -15.66
C ASN A 14 -9.55 10.59 -15.91
N LYS A 15 -10.66 11.03 -15.29
CA LYS A 15 -12.00 10.43 -15.40
C LYS A 15 -12.00 8.93 -15.09
N ILE A 16 -11.28 8.56 -14.03
CA ILE A 16 -11.17 7.16 -13.60
C ILE A 16 -12.54 6.70 -13.09
N HIS A 17 -13.10 5.67 -13.74
CA HIS A 17 -14.33 5.05 -13.28
C HIS A 17 -13.99 4.06 -12.15
N PRO A 18 -14.58 4.17 -10.94
CA PRO A 18 -14.25 3.31 -9.81
C PRO A 18 -14.71 1.85 -10.00
N GLY A 19 -15.51 1.58 -11.03
CA GLY A 19 -16.19 0.31 -11.23
C GLY A 19 -17.60 0.32 -10.64
N ASP A 20 -18.27 -0.81 -10.72
CA ASP A 20 -19.60 -0.98 -10.13
C ASP A 20 -19.49 -1.13 -8.61
N ALA A 21 -20.47 -0.58 -7.89
CA ALA A 21 -20.54 -0.75 -6.45
C ALA A 21 -20.74 -2.22 -6.08
N MET A 22 -20.07 -2.66 -5.01
CA MET A 22 -20.22 -4.02 -4.49
C MET A 22 -21.25 -4.02 -3.35
N ASP A 23 -22.37 -4.71 -3.55
CA ASP A 23 -23.44 -4.85 -2.54
C ASP A 23 -23.32 -6.14 -1.71
N LYS A 24 -22.25 -6.92 -1.91
CA LYS A 24 -21.99 -8.19 -1.22
C LYS A 24 -21.09 -7.99 0.00
N ASP A 25 -21.23 -8.85 1.01
CA ASP A 25 -20.28 -8.90 2.13
C ASP A 25 -18.92 -9.42 1.63
N LEU A 26 -17.90 -8.56 1.76
CA LEU A 26 -16.53 -8.80 1.30
C LEU A 26 -15.84 -9.98 1.98
N TYR A 27 -16.28 -10.37 3.18
CA TYR A 27 -15.67 -11.46 3.95
C TYR A 27 -16.22 -12.84 3.58
N ASP A 28 -17.43 -12.89 3.01
CA ASP A 28 -18.15 -14.13 2.70
C ASP A 28 -18.15 -14.46 1.18
N LEU A 29 -17.39 -13.73 0.36
CA LEU A 29 -17.31 -14.04 -1.07
C LEU A 29 -16.61 -15.39 -1.33
N PRO A 30 -17.11 -16.18 -2.30
CA PRO A 30 -16.36 -17.29 -2.84
C PRO A 30 -14.98 -16.84 -3.31
N ARG A 31 -13.95 -17.65 -3.05
CA ARG A 31 -12.55 -17.33 -3.42
C ARG A 31 -12.36 -16.97 -4.89
N GLU A 32 -13.19 -17.51 -5.78
CA GLU A 32 -13.13 -17.21 -7.21
C GLU A 32 -13.59 -15.77 -7.52
N GLU A 33 -14.63 -15.28 -6.83
CA GLU A 33 -15.10 -13.91 -6.99
C GLU A 33 -14.15 -12.90 -6.31
N ALA A 34 -13.64 -13.23 -5.13
CA ALA A 34 -12.74 -12.36 -4.37
C ALA A 34 -11.42 -12.07 -5.10
N LYS A 35 -10.94 -12.99 -5.95
CA LYS A 35 -9.71 -12.82 -6.75
C LYS A 35 -9.80 -11.68 -7.76
N ASN A 36 -11.00 -11.33 -8.21
CA ASN A 36 -11.20 -10.27 -9.20
C ASN A 36 -11.27 -8.88 -8.55
N ILE A 37 -11.26 -8.79 -7.22
CA ILE A 37 -11.34 -7.54 -6.48
C ILE A 37 -9.92 -7.05 -6.19
N PRO A 38 -9.52 -5.85 -6.66
CA PRO A 38 -8.25 -5.24 -6.28
C PRO A 38 -8.16 -5.11 -4.75
N GLN A 39 -7.03 -5.52 -4.18
CA GLN A 39 -6.79 -5.46 -2.74
C GLN A 39 -5.75 -4.40 -2.39
N VAL A 40 -5.79 -3.96 -1.13
CA VAL A 40 -4.75 -3.10 -0.55
C VAL A 40 -3.43 -3.86 -0.40
N CYS A 41 -2.33 -3.11 -0.22
CA CYS A 41 -1.03 -3.72 0.03
C CYS A 41 -1.06 -4.60 1.29
N HIS A 42 -0.49 -5.81 1.20
CA HIS A 42 -0.48 -6.79 2.28
C HIS A 42 0.67 -6.56 3.28
N SER A 43 1.67 -5.79 2.89
CA SER A 43 2.82 -5.44 3.71
C SER A 43 3.22 -3.99 3.50
N PHE A 44 3.96 -3.45 4.48
CA PHE A 44 4.36 -2.06 4.42
C PHE A 44 5.42 -1.81 3.34
N ASP A 45 6.34 -2.75 3.09
CA ASP A 45 7.30 -2.65 1.98
C ASP A 45 6.62 -2.66 0.61
N GLN A 46 5.55 -3.45 0.43
CA GLN A 46 4.78 -3.41 -0.81
C GLN A 46 4.14 -2.03 -1.02
N ALA A 47 3.65 -1.41 0.06
CA ALA A 47 3.10 -0.05 -0.03
C ALA A 47 4.18 0.99 -0.38
N LEU A 48 5.40 0.83 0.12
CA LEU A 48 6.54 1.69 -0.22
C LEU A 48 7.00 1.50 -1.68
N GLU A 49 7.01 0.26 -2.17
CA GLU A 49 7.28 -0.05 -3.58
C GLU A 49 6.18 0.49 -4.51
N ALA A 50 4.91 0.38 -4.12
CA ALA A 50 3.80 0.97 -4.86
C ALA A 50 3.90 2.50 -4.91
N LEU A 51 4.28 3.13 -3.80
CA LEU A 51 4.54 4.57 -3.75
C LEU A 51 5.71 4.97 -4.68
N ASP A 52 6.77 4.18 -4.72
CA ASP A 52 7.91 4.43 -5.61
C ASP A 52 7.49 4.38 -7.08
N ASN A 53 6.77 3.33 -7.45
CA ASN A 53 6.35 3.06 -8.84
C ASN A 53 5.22 3.98 -9.35
N ASP A 54 4.35 4.49 -8.47
CA ASP A 54 3.21 5.34 -8.83
C ASP A 54 3.15 6.64 -8.01
N ARG A 55 4.22 7.45 -8.11
CA ARG A 55 4.35 8.74 -7.41
C ARG A 55 3.89 9.96 -8.20
N ASP A 56 3.60 9.82 -9.50
CA ASP A 56 3.39 10.98 -10.38
C ASP A 56 2.16 11.79 -10.02
N PHE A 57 1.09 11.14 -9.55
CA PHE A 57 -0.12 11.83 -9.10
C PHE A 57 0.15 12.75 -7.89
N LEU A 58 1.13 12.41 -7.05
CA LEU A 58 1.54 13.22 -5.89
C LEU A 58 2.37 14.44 -6.28
N LYS A 59 3.15 14.33 -7.38
CA LYS A 59 4.04 15.39 -7.85
C LYS A 59 3.32 16.51 -8.60
N LYS A 60 2.07 16.29 -9.00
CA LYS A 60 1.24 17.29 -9.67
C LYS A 60 1.16 18.58 -8.83
N GLY A 61 1.43 19.72 -9.48
CA GLY A 61 1.41 21.04 -8.82
C GLY A 61 2.55 21.28 -7.83
N GLY A 62 3.57 20.42 -7.80
CA GLY A 62 4.70 20.55 -6.87
C GLY A 62 4.35 20.31 -5.40
N VAL A 63 3.25 19.59 -5.13
CA VAL A 63 2.80 19.29 -3.77
C VAL A 63 3.78 18.35 -3.05
N PHE A 64 4.28 17.37 -3.79
CA PHE A 64 5.40 16.52 -3.37
C PHE A 64 6.55 16.64 -4.37
N THR A 65 7.77 16.49 -3.89
CA THR A 65 8.98 16.37 -4.71
C THR A 65 9.55 14.96 -4.60
N ASP A 66 10.32 14.54 -5.59
CA ASP A 66 11.00 13.24 -5.55
C ASP A 66 11.87 13.11 -4.29
N ASP A 67 12.63 14.15 -3.91
CA ASP A 67 13.44 14.15 -2.69
C ASP A 67 12.64 13.84 -1.40
N VAL A 68 11.43 14.38 -1.28
CA VAL A 68 10.56 14.13 -0.11
C VAL A 68 10.06 12.70 -0.10
N ILE A 69 9.68 12.18 -1.27
CA ILE A 69 9.17 10.83 -1.43
C ILE A 69 10.29 9.81 -1.17
N ASP A 70 11.45 10.01 -1.79
CA ASP A 70 12.63 9.15 -1.62
C ASP A 70 13.14 9.16 -0.18
N GLY A 71 13.21 10.34 0.45
CA GLY A 71 13.58 10.47 1.85
C GLY A 71 12.58 9.76 2.79
N TYR A 72 11.28 9.82 2.49
CA TYR A 72 10.26 9.10 3.24
C TYR A 72 10.42 7.58 3.09
N ILE A 73 10.59 7.10 1.85
CA ILE A 73 10.77 5.67 1.56
C ILE A 73 12.00 5.13 2.28
N ALA A 74 13.14 5.83 2.20
CA ALA A 74 14.37 5.43 2.85
C ALA A 74 14.19 5.29 4.37
N LEU A 75 13.64 6.31 5.03
CA LEU A 75 13.39 6.30 6.47
C LEU A 75 12.47 5.14 6.90
N LYS A 76 11.42 4.87 6.11
CA LYS A 76 10.47 3.79 6.40
C LYS A 76 11.01 2.41 6.09
N MET A 77 11.92 2.29 5.13
CA MET A 77 12.60 1.02 4.89
C MET A 77 13.57 0.64 6.01
N GLU A 78 14.14 1.59 6.73
CA GLU A 78 14.90 1.30 7.95
C GLU A 78 14.03 0.64 9.02
N GLU A 79 12.80 1.14 9.22
CA GLU A 79 11.82 0.57 10.16
C GLU A 79 11.41 -0.85 9.75
N VAL A 80 11.12 -1.06 8.47
CA VAL A 80 10.79 -2.38 7.92
C VAL A 80 11.95 -3.36 8.11
N THR A 81 13.17 -2.93 7.81
CA THR A 81 14.37 -3.77 7.92
C THR A 81 14.60 -4.20 9.36
N ARG A 82 14.40 -3.29 10.32
CA ARG A 82 14.51 -3.59 11.74
C ARG A 82 13.56 -4.72 12.17
N ILE A 83 12.30 -4.67 11.73
CA ILE A 83 11.32 -5.71 12.06
C ILE A 83 11.71 -7.04 11.42
N ARG A 84 12.12 -7.04 10.14
CA ARG A 84 12.54 -8.25 9.42
C ARG A 84 13.75 -8.95 10.02
N MET A 85 14.68 -8.18 10.59
CA MET A 85 15.89 -8.70 11.22
C MET A 85 15.70 -9.09 12.68
N SER A 86 14.51 -8.87 13.25
CA SER A 86 14.21 -9.19 14.65
C SER A 86 13.41 -10.48 14.73
N THR A 87 13.85 -11.43 15.57
CA THR A 87 13.08 -12.64 15.86
C THR A 87 11.76 -12.29 16.52
N HIS A 88 10.64 -12.70 15.92
CA HIS A 88 9.34 -12.52 16.53
C HIS A 88 9.10 -13.60 17.61
N PRO A 89 8.48 -13.30 18.78
CA PRO A 89 8.21 -14.31 19.82
C PRO A 89 7.42 -15.53 19.33
N VAL A 90 6.56 -15.34 18.32
CA VAL A 90 5.82 -16.45 17.68
C VAL A 90 6.77 -17.41 16.94
N GLU A 91 7.89 -16.95 16.39
CA GLU A 91 8.88 -17.85 15.79
C GLU A 91 9.51 -18.79 16.82
N TYR A 92 9.70 -18.31 18.06
CA TYR A 92 10.15 -19.17 19.14
C TYR A 92 9.10 -20.23 19.47
N ASP A 93 7.82 -19.85 19.62
CA ASP A 93 6.73 -20.81 19.83
C ASP A 93 6.64 -21.85 18.70
N MET A 94 6.78 -21.41 17.44
CA MET A 94 6.69 -22.28 16.26
C MET A 94 7.88 -23.22 16.09
N TYR A 95 9.10 -22.75 16.38
CA TYR A 95 10.33 -23.43 15.92
C TYR A 95 11.30 -23.84 17.03
N TYR A 96 11.10 -23.44 18.30
CA TYR A 96 12.08 -23.70 19.36
C TYR A 96 12.30 -25.18 19.67
N SER A 97 11.23 -26.00 19.59
CA SER A 97 11.28 -27.44 19.91
C SER A 97 11.16 -28.33 18.67
N LEU A 98 11.39 -27.78 17.48
CA LEU A 98 11.25 -28.51 16.22
C LEU A 98 12.40 -29.51 15.98
#